data_AF-A0A5E7UUZ6-F1
#
_entry.id   AF-A0A5E7UUZ6-F1
#
_cell.length_a   1.000
_cell.length_b   1.000
_cell.length_c   1.000
_cell.angle_alpha   90.00
_cell.angle_beta   90.00
_cell.angle_gamma   90.00
#
_symmetry.space_group_name_H-M   'P 1'
#
loop_
_entity.id
_entity.type
_entity.pdbx_description
1 polymer ?
#
loop_
_entity_poly.entity_id
_entity_poly.type
_entity_poly.pdbx_seq_one_letter_code
_entity_poly.pdbx_strand_id
1 'polypeptide(L)'
;MRHFIHMLGFFTLILCAQPTLAQVATTSTGKQSTAELAKLASQMPIAEELQTAKQQIKILESQLQMTRDYQGSLLDTVYWALGAVFLLVGLLLGFGWFANFRVYERDKEILKAELEGAVRSKADDLEKSISLQTDNISRVVIGKIDEKIKIAETSLNYSLQKIDGRLFDLEFVRLHDKMNANGSDNMALTDALQLLDICIKRDFYKVPDVIHFMLKTIDKGGKFTAGEITRLNVLLDSLPSQYRALLEKLGAKLVAADIF
;
A
#
# COMPACT_ATOMS: atom_id res chain seq x y z
N MET A 1 -15.70 -30.44 -10.58
CA MET A 1 -16.30 -30.50 -11.94
C MET A 1 -15.79 -31.63 -12.84
N ARG A 2 -14.56 -32.15 -12.71
CA ARG A 2 -14.06 -33.25 -13.57
C ARG A 2 -14.77 -34.61 -13.38
N HIS A 3 -15.33 -34.89 -12.21
CA HIS A 3 -16.06 -36.15 -11.96
C HIS A 3 -17.49 -36.19 -12.52
N PHE A 4 -18.10 -35.04 -12.82
CA PHE A 4 -19.47 -35.01 -13.35
C PHE A 4 -19.53 -35.32 -14.85
N ILE A 5 -18.44 -35.07 -15.59
CA ILE A 5 -18.33 -35.39 -17.02
C ILE A 5 -18.14 -36.90 -17.25
N HIS A 6 -17.52 -37.62 -16.31
CA HIS A 6 -17.35 -39.07 -16.43
C HIS A 6 -18.63 -39.87 -16.12
N MET A 7 -19.58 -39.31 -15.35
CA MET A 7 -20.83 -40.00 -15.02
C MET A 7 -21.88 -39.92 -16.14
N LEU A 8 -21.86 -38.87 -16.98
CA LEU A 8 -22.75 -38.78 -18.15
C LEU A 8 -22.32 -39.67 -19.33
N GLY A 9 -21.05 -40.12 -19.37
CA GLY A 9 -20.54 -40.98 -20.44
C GLY A 9 -20.85 -42.47 -20.27
N PHE A 10 -21.31 -42.90 -19.08
CA PHE A 10 -21.56 -44.33 -18.81
C PHE A 10 -23.03 -44.74 -19.01
N PHE A 11 -23.96 -43.77 -19.09
CA PHE A 11 -25.40 -44.05 -19.18
C PHE A 11 -25.92 -44.17 -20.63
N THR A 12 -25.11 -43.81 -21.63
CA THR A 12 -25.46 -43.90 -23.06
C THR A 12 -25.14 -45.26 -23.72
N LEU A 13 -24.67 -46.24 -22.96
CA LEU A 13 -24.25 -47.56 -23.48
C LEU A 13 -25.26 -48.70 -23.23
N ILE A 14 -26.42 -48.43 -22.63
CA ILE A 14 -27.43 -49.47 -22.30
C ILE A 14 -28.73 -49.25 -23.11
N LEU A 15 -28.61 -48.93 -24.41
CA LEU A 15 -29.79 -48.85 -25.30
C LEU A 15 -29.58 -49.46 -26.69
N CYS A 16 -28.78 -50.54 -26.77
CA CYS A 16 -28.67 -51.40 -27.97
C CYS A 16 -28.78 -52.88 -27.58
N ALA A 17 -29.87 -53.26 -26.91
CA ALA A 17 -30.28 -54.67 -26.84
C ALA A 17 -31.61 -54.79 -27.58
N GLN A 18 -31.55 -55.02 -28.89
CA GLN A 18 -32.72 -55.41 -29.67
C GLN A 18 -33.19 -56.79 -29.16
N PRO A 19 -34.49 -57.00 -28.91
CA PRO A 19 -35.01 -58.36 -28.81
C PRO A 19 -34.98 -58.97 -30.22
N THR A 20 -34.05 -59.91 -30.41
CA THR A 20 -34.10 -60.86 -31.53
C THR A 20 -35.38 -61.67 -31.40
N LEU A 21 -36.40 -61.28 -32.17
CA LEU A 21 -37.61 -62.06 -32.36
C LEU A 21 -37.22 -63.28 -33.21
N ALA A 22 -36.81 -64.35 -32.54
CA ALA A 22 -36.63 -65.66 -33.14
C ALA A 22 -38.00 -66.14 -33.65
N GLN A 23 -38.25 -65.99 -34.95
CA GLN A 23 -39.32 -66.68 -35.65
C GLN A 23 -39.01 -68.19 -35.63
N VAL A 24 -39.54 -68.87 -34.62
CA VAL A 24 -39.77 -70.31 -34.67
C VAL A 24 -41.02 -70.52 -35.53
N ALA A 25 -40.82 -70.83 -36.81
CA ALA A 25 -41.86 -71.41 -37.65
C ALA A 25 -41.35 -72.75 -38.16
N THR A 26 -41.84 -73.78 -37.47
CA THR A 26 -41.81 -75.21 -37.76
C THR A 26 -41.82 -75.55 -39.24
N THR A 27 -40.75 -76.22 -39.66
CA THR A 27 -40.75 -77.19 -40.75
C THR A 27 -41.83 -78.26 -40.50
N SER A 28 -42.80 -78.35 -41.40
CA SER A 28 -43.69 -79.51 -41.52
C SER A 28 -43.68 -79.99 -42.97
N THR A 29 -42.88 -81.03 -43.16
CA THR A 29 -42.79 -81.85 -44.37
C THR A 29 -44.00 -82.78 -44.41
N GLY A 30 -44.78 -82.72 -45.48
CA GLY A 30 -45.92 -83.61 -45.71
C GLY A 30 -46.21 -83.79 -47.19
N LYS A 31 -45.41 -84.63 -47.86
CA LYS A 31 -45.75 -85.24 -49.16
C LYS A 31 -46.87 -86.26 -48.94
N GLN A 32 -48.03 -86.05 -49.56
CA GLN A 32 -48.97 -87.10 -50.00
C GLN A 32 -49.92 -86.46 -51.04
N SER A 33 -49.75 -86.79 -52.32
CA SER A 33 -50.64 -87.71 -53.05
C SER A 33 -52.02 -87.11 -53.34
N THR A 34 -52.15 -86.43 -54.48
CA THR A 34 -53.45 -86.16 -55.11
C THR A 34 -53.36 -86.40 -56.62
N ALA A 35 -53.13 -87.66 -57.00
CA ALA A 35 -53.51 -88.20 -58.30
C ALA A 35 -54.91 -88.86 -58.25
N GLU A 36 -55.72 -88.53 -57.23
CA GLU A 36 -57.00 -89.16 -56.93
C GLU A 36 -58.11 -88.13 -56.61
N LEU A 37 -58.13 -87.00 -57.33
CA LEU A 37 -59.13 -85.93 -57.19
C LEU A 37 -59.91 -85.63 -58.49
N ALA A 38 -60.06 -86.64 -59.36
CA ALA A 38 -60.90 -86.56 -60.56
C ALA A 38 -62.10 -87.53 -60.53
N LYS A 39 -62.39 -88.19 -59.40
CA LYS A 39 -63.42 -89.24 -59.36
C LYS A 39 -64.22 -89.34 -58.05
N LEU A 40 -64.55 -88.20 -57.44
CA LEU A 40 -65.54 -88.13 -56.34
C LEU A 40 -66.30 -86.79 -56.32
N ALA A 41 -66.70 -86.32 -57.51
CA ALA A 41 -67.52 -85.11 -57.70
C ALA A 41 -69.04 -85.38 -57.63
N SER A 42 -69.47 -86.42 -56.90
CA SER A 42 -70.89 -86.76 -56.81
C SER A 42 -71.24 -87.32 -55.44
N GLN A 43 -71.97 -86.50 -54.68
CA GLN A 43 -72.72 -86.77 -53.44
C GLN A 43 -72.00 -86.43 -52.12
N MET A 44 -72.14 -85.17 -51.67
CA MET A 44 -72.26 -84.77 -50.25
C MET A 44 -72.72 -83.29 -50.13
N PRO A 45 -73.32 -82.86 -49.00
CA PRO A 45 -74.04 -81.59 -48.86
C PRO A 45 -73.09 -80.39 -48.62
N ILE A 46 -72.56 -79.83 -49.71
CA ILE A 46 -71.60 -78.70 -49.75
C ILE A 46 -72.05 -77.46 -48.94
N ALA A 47 -73.36 -77.30 -48.72
CA ALA A 47 -73.90 -76.14 -48.02
C ALA A 47 -73.61 -76.14 -46.49
N GLU A 48 -73.49 -77.31 -45.86
CA GLU A 48 -73.32 -77.42 -44.40
C GLU A 48 -71.84 -77.23 -43.99
N GLU A 49 -70.90 -77.81 -44.74
CA GLU A 49 -69.46 -77.58 -44.53
C GLU A 49 -69.03 -76.13 -44.77
N LEU A 50 -69.67 -75.44 -45.72
CA LEU A 50 -69.42 -74.02 -45.95
C LEU A 50 -69.89 -73.16 -44.76
N GLN A 51 -70.99 -73.54 -44.11
CA GLN A 51 -71.48 -72.83 -42.92
C GLN A 51 -70.57 -73.05 -41.71
N THR A 52 -70.10 -74.27 -41.48
CA THR A 52 -69.17 -74.57 -40.39
C THR A 52 -67.80 -73.91 -40.61
N ALA A 53 -67.30 -73.86 -41.85
CA ALA A 53 -66.08 -73.12 -42.19
C ALA A 53 -66.22 -71.60 -41.95
N LYS A 54 -67.36 -71.00 -42.31
CA LYS A 54 -67.61 -69.57 -42.01
C LYS A 54 -67.70 -69.27 -40.51
N GLN A 55 -68.30 -70.17 -39.74
CA GLN A 55 -68.33 -70.05 -38.28
C GLN A 55 -66.92 -70.15 -37.68
N GLN A 56 -66.10 -71.08 -38.17
CA GLN A 56 -64.71 -71.21 -37.75
C GLN A 56 -63.90 -69.96 -38.10
N ILE A 57 -64.01 -69.43 -39.33
CA ILE A 57 -63.33 -68.18 -39.73
C ILE A 57 -63.71 -67.04 -38.79
N LYS A 58 -65.00 -66.88 -38.48
CA LYS A 58 -65.48 -65.84 -37.55
C LYS A 58 -64.92 -66.01 -36.14
N ILE A 59 -64.81 -67.25 -35.65
CA ILE A 59 -64.19 -67.54 -34.36
C ILE A 59 -62.69 -67.20 -34.39
N LEU A 60 -61.96 -67.58 -35.45
CA LEU A 60 -60.56 -67.24 -35.62
C LEU A 60 -60.33 -65.73 -35.71
N GLU A 61 -61.18 -64.99 -36.42
CA GLU A 61 -61.12 -63.52 -36.48
C GLU A 61 -61.34 -62.90 -35.10
N SER A 62 -62.31 -63.41 -34.33
CA SER A 62 -62.57 -62.92 -32.97
C SER A 62 -61.38 -63.18 -32.02
N GLN A 63 -60.71 -64.34 -32.15
CA GLN A 63 -59.52 -64.66 -31.36
C GLN A 63 -58.32 -63.78 -31.77
N LEU A 64 -58.14 -63.53 -33.07
CA LEU A 64 -57.12 -62.61 -33.56
C LEU A 64 -57.34 -61.19 -33.03
N GLN A 65 -58.59 -60.74 -33.00
CA GLN A 65 -58.93 -59.41 -32.50
C GLN A 65 -58.71 -59.30 -30.98
N MET A 66 -59.16 -60.30 -30.20
CA MET A 66 -58.85 -60.35 -28.77
C MET A 66 -57.34 -60.36 -28.49
N THR A 67 -56.56 -61.07 -29.31
CA THR A 67 -55.10 -61.11 -29.16
C THR A 67 -54.48 -59.74 -29.43
N ARG A 68 -54.95 -59.03 -30.46
CA ARG A 68 -54.52 -57.65 -30.76
C ARG A 68 -54.86 -56.68 -29.64
N ASP A 69 -56.09 -56.73 -29.13
CA ASP A 69 -56.52 -55.83 -28.05
C ASP A 69 -55.73 -56.08 -26.77
N TYR A 70 -55.44 -57.35 -26.45
CA TYR A 70 -54.61 -57.72 -25.31
C TYR A 70 -53.17 -57.22 -25.46
N GLN A 71 -52.57 -57.41 -26.65
CA GLN A 71 -51.23 -56.87 -26.96
C GLN A 71 -51.20 -55.34 -26.88
N GLY A 72 -52.25 -54.66 -27.35
CA GLY A 72 -52.40 -53.22 -27.24
C GLY A 72 -52.44 -52.73 -25.80
N SER A 73 -53.26 -53.36 -24.94
CA SER A 73 -53.35 -53.03 -23.52
C SER A 73 -52.03 -53.27 -22.77
N LEU A 74 -51.29 -54.31 -23.15
CA LEU A 74 -49.98 -54.63 -22.56
C LEU A 74 -48.93 -53.59 -22.96
N LEU A 75 -48.90 -53.18 -24.23
CA LEU A 75 -48.04 -52.09 -24.69
C LEU A 75 -48.35 -50.78 -23.96
N ASP A 76 -49.62 -50.46 -23.76
CA ASP A 76 -50.04 -49.21 -23.13
C ASP A 76 -49.61 -49.13 -21.64
N THR A 77 -49.72 -50.26 -20.90
CA THR A 77 -49.21 -50.34 -19.52
C THR A 77 -47.69 -50.26 -19.46
N VAL A 78 -46.97 -50.87 -20.42
CA VAL A 78 -45.52 -50.76 -20.52
C VAL A 78 -45.11 -49.31 -20.82
N TYR A 79 -45.79 -48.61 -21.73
CA TYR A 79 -45.51 -47.20 -22.01
C TYR A 79 -45.78 -46.30 -20.81
N TRP A 80 -46.86 -46.56 -20.05
CA TRP A 80 -47.14 -45.83 -18.81
C TRP A 80 -46.09 -46.06 -17.73
N ALA A 81 -45.66 -47.32 -17.53
CA ALA A 81 -44.61 -47.65 -16.58
C ALA A 81 -43.26 -47.02 -16.98
N LEU A 82 -42.90 -47.06 -18.27
CA LEU A 82 -41.70 -46.39 -18.78
C LEU A 82 -41.78 -44.88 -18.56
N GLY A 83 -42.94 -44.27 -18.85
CA GLY A 83 -43.18 -42.85 -18.64
C GLY A 83 -42.96 -42.42 -17.19
N ALA A 84 -43.47 -43.20 -16.23
CA ALA A 84 -43.25 -42.95 -14.80
C ALA A 84 -41.77 -43.05 -14.41
N VAL A 85 -41.04 -44.04 -14.95
CA VAL A 85 -39.60 -44.19 -14.69
C VAL A 85 -38.82 -43.01 -15.30
N PHE A 86 -39.11 -42.59 -16.53
CA PHE A 86 -38.46 -41.43 -17.15
C PHE A 86 -38.74 -40.15 -16.37
N LEU A 87 -39.96 -39.96 -15.88
CA LEU A 87 -40.31 -38.82 -15.05
C LEU A 87 -39.56 -38.83 -13.72
N LEU A 88 -39.45 -39.99 -13.06
CA LEU A 88 -38.67 -40.14 -11.83
C LEU A 88 -37.19 -39.82 -12.04
N VAL A 89 -36.59 -40.35 -13.12
CA VAL A 89 -35.19 -40.08 -13.48
C VAL A 89 -34.98 -38.60 -13.79
N GLY A 90 -35.88 -37.98 -14.55
CA GLY A 90 -35.84 -36.55 -14.85
C GLY A 90 -35.92 -35.69 -13.59
N LEU A 91 -36.78 -36.08 -12.63
CA LEU A 91 -36.93 -35.39 -11.36
C LEU A 91 -35.68 -35.53 -10.46
N LEU A 92 -35.06 -36.71 -10.42
CA LEU A 92 -33.80 -36.93 -9.71
C LEU A 92 -32.65 -36.10 -10.29
N LEU A 93 -32.54 -36.07 -11.63
CA LEU A 93 -31.52 -35.27 -12.31
C LEU A 93 -31.75 -33.77 -12.10
N GLY A 94 -33.00 -33.30 -12.19
CA GLY A 94 -33.37 -31.92 -11.91
C GLY A 94 -33.04 -31.50 -10.47
N PHE A 95 -33.35 -32.37 -9.49
CA PHE A 95 -33.05 -32.11 -8.09
C PHE A 95 -31.54 -32.10 -7.82
N GLY A 96 -30.79 -33.04 -8.40
CA GLY A 96 -29.32 -33.08 -8.30
C GLY A 96 -28.67 -31.84 -8.90
N TRP A 97 -29.15 -31.38 -10.05
CA TRP A 97 -28.69 -30.14 -10.68
C TRP A 97 -28.98 -28.91 -9.79
N PHE A 98 -30.21 -28.79 -9.28
CA PHE A 98 -30.63 -27.67 -8.45
C PHE A 98 -29.85 -27.59 -7.13
N ALA A 99 -29.65 -28.73 -6.45
CA ALA A 99 -28.86 -28.80 -5.22
C ALA A 99 -27.40 -28.40 -5.47
N ASN A 100 -26.80 -28.87 -6.57
CA ASN A 100 -25.42 -28.54 -6.92
C ASN A 100 -25.25 -27.06 -7.25
N PHE A 101 -26.24 -26.45 -7.94
CA PHE A 101 -26.22 -25.01 -8.24
C PHE A 101 -26.24 -24.16 -6.97
N ARG A 102 -27.10 -24.51 -6.00
CA ARG A 102 -27.18 -23.79 -4.72
C ARG A 102 -25.88 -23.88 -3.90
N VAL A 103 -25.23 -25.05 -3.90
CA VAL A 103 -23.92 -25.21 -3.24
C VAL A 103 -22.87 -24.35 -3.93
N TYR A 104 -22.85 -24.34 -5.26
CA TYR A 104 -21.91 -23.54 -6.04
C TYR A 104 -22.06 -22.03 -5.79
N GLU A 105 -23.29 -21.53 -5.69
CA GLU A 105 -23.52 -20.11 -5.34
C GLU A 105 -23.01 -19.77 -3.94
N ARG A 106 -23.29 -20.61 -2.94
CA ARG A 106 -22.80 -20.40 -1.58
C ARG A 106 -21.27 -20.42 -1.52
N ASP A 107 -20.64 -21.37 -2.20
CA ASP A 107 -19.18 -21.49 -2.22
C ASP A 107 -18.55 -20.27 -2.92
N LYS A 108 -19.19 -19.74 -3.97
CA LYS A 108 -18.79 -18.49 -4.64
C LYS A 108 -18.89 -17.28 -3.71
N GLU A 109 -19.94 -17.19 -2.90
CA GLU A 109 -20.10 -16.13 -1.90
C GLU A 109 -19.03 -16.20 -0.82
N ILE A 110 -18.71 -17.39 -0.32
CA ILE A 110 -17.64 -17.61 0.67
C ILE A 110 -16.29 -17.18 0.09
N LEU A 111 -15.94 -17.65 -1.11
CA LEU A 111 -14.71 -17.27 -1.80
C LEU A 111 -14.61 -15.76 -2.02
N LYS A 112 -15.72 -15.10 -2.35
CA LYS A 112 -15.75 -13.65 -2.51
C LYS A 112 -15.49 -12.95 -1.16
N ALA A 113 -16.12 -13.40 -0.08
CA ALA A 113 -15.90 -12.84 1.25
C ALA A 113 -14.46 -13.05 1.75
N GLU A 114 -13.88 -14.23 1.51
CA GLU A 114 -12.48 -14.54 1.83
C GLU A 114 -11.52 -13.63 1.03
N LEU A 115 -11.78 -13.46 -0.27
CA LEU A 115 -10.97 -12.58 -1.12
C LEU A 115 -11.07 -11.12 -0.69
N GLU A 116 -12.28 -10.62 -0.41
CA GLU A 116 -12.48 -9.26 0.11
C GLU A 116 -11.79 -9.06 1.46
N GLY A 117 -11.85 -10.04 2.36
CA GLY A 117 -11.14 -10.03 3.63
C GLY A 117 -9.62 -10.00 3.45
N ALA A 118 -9.08 -10.83 2.56
CA ALA A 118 -7.65 -10.86 2.26
C ALA A 118 -7.17 -9.55 1.63
N VAL A 119 -7.94 -8.97 0.70
CA VAL A 119 -7.63 -7.68 0.08
C VAL A 119 -7.63 -6.56 1.12
N ARG A 120 -8.63 -6.51 2.01
CA ARG A 120 -8.66 -5.52 3.11
C ARG A 120 -7.48 -5.68 4.06
N SER A 121 -7.19 -6.89 4.50
CA SER A 121 -6.03 -7.15 5.37
C SER A 121 -4.72 -6.72 4.72
N LYS A 122 -4.53 -6.96 3.41
CA LYS A 122 -3.35 -6.51 2.69
C LYS A 122 -3.31 -5.00 2.49
N ALA A 123 -4.46 -4.36 2.30
CA ALA A 123 -4.55 -2.90 2.24
C ALA A 123 -4.15 -2.28 3.59
N ASP A 124 -4.64 -2.81 4.71
CA ASP A 124 -4.29 -2.35 6.06
C ASP A 124 -2.80 -2.54 6.37
N ASP A 125 -2.22 -3.67 5.98
CA ASP A 125 -0.78 -3.92 6.11
C ASP A 125 0.05 -2.93 5.28
N LEU A 126 -0.41 -2.61 4.06
CA LEU A 126 0.24 -1.65 3.18
C LEU A 126 0.17 -0.24 3.76
N GLU A 127 -1.00 0.16 4.28
CA GLU A 127 -1.19 1.46 4.92
C GLU A 127 -0.29 1.63 6.15
N LYS A 128 -0.19 0.60 6.99
CA LYS A 128 0.75 0.58 8.12
C LYS A 128 2.19 0.72 7.66
N SER A 129 2.61 -0.03 6.64
CA SER A 129 3.96 0.05 6.07
C SER A 129 4.26 1.46 5.52
N ILE A 130 3.31 2.05 4.80
CA ILE A 130 3.41 3.41 4.27
C ILE A 130 3.55 4.43 5.41
N SER A 131 2.71 4.35 6.45
CA SER A 131 2.79 5.27 7.60
C SER A 131 4.14 5.20 8.31
N LEU A 132 4.67 3.98 8.52
CA LEU A 132 5.99 3.77 9.12
C LEU A 132 7.12 4.33 8.24
N GLN A 133 7.02 4.17 6.91
CA GLN A 133 7.99 4.75 5.99
C GLN A 133 7.92 6.27 5.96
N THR A 134 6.71 6.85 5.97
CA THR A 134 6.51 8.31 6.04
C THR A 134 7.10 8.88 7.33
N ASP A 135 6.90 8.23 8.47
CA ASP A 135 7.48 8.65 9.75
C ASP A 135 9.01 8.59 9.75
N ASN A 136 9.58 7.53 9.16
CA ASN A 136 11.03 7.39 9.04
C ASN A 136 11.62 8.49 8.14
N ILE A 137 11.02 8.71 6.96
CA ILE A 137 11.43 9.77 6.04
C ILE A 137 11.34 11.14 6.73
N SER A 138 10.24 11.41 7.45
CA SER A 138 10.07 12.66 8.19
C SER A 138 11.19 12.87 9.22
N ARG A 139 11.50 11.86 10.03
CA ARG A 139 12.61 11.93 11.01
C ARG A 139 13.96 12.17 10.34
N VAL A 140 14.25 11.49 9.24
CA VAL A 140 15.52 11.67 8.50
C VAL A 140 15.62 13.08 7.89
N VAL A 141 14.51 13.59 7.34
CA VAL A 141 14.48 14.95 6.78
C VAL A 141 14.66 16.00 7.86
N ILE A 142 13.94 15.89 8.98
CA ILE A 142 14.09 16.81 10.13
C ILE A 142 15.53 16.77 10.65
N GLY A 143 16.11 15.59 10.85
CA GLY A 143 17.49 15.46 11.32
C GLY A 143 18.52 16.11 10.39
N LYS A 144 18.35 15.95 9.06
CA LYS A 144 19.22 16.61 8.07
C LYS A 144 19.04 18.13 8.03
N ILE A 145 17.81 18.61 8.23
CA ILE A 145 17.53 20.05 8.31
C ILE A 145 18.19 20.64 9.55
N ASP A 146 18.04 20.02 10.72
CA ASP A 146 18.66 20.47 11.96
C ASP A 146 20.20 20.47 11.88
N GLU A 147 20.79 19.44 11.26
CA GLU A 147 22.24 19.40 11.03
C GLU A 147 22.70 20.56 10.14
N LYS A 148 21.99 20.82 9.03
CA LYS A 148 22.30 21.93 8.12
C LYS A 148 22.11 23.29 8.79
N ILE A 149 21.08 23.45 9.62
CA ILE A 149 20.85 24.68 10.40
C ILE A 149 22.00 24.90 11.37
N LYS A 150 22.41 23.87 12.13
CA LYS A 150 23.51 23.98 13.09
C LYS A 150 24.85 24.32 12.42
N ILE A 151 25.12 23.75 11.26
CA ILE A 151 26.31 24.09 10.45
C ILE A 151 26.22 25.54 9.96
N ALA A 152 25.05 26.00 9.52
CA ALA A 152 24.85 27.39 9.09
C ALA A 152 25.02 28.37 10.27
N GLU A 153 24.45 28.07 11.44
CA GLU A 153 24.57 28.88 12.66
C GLU A 153 26.02 29.00 13.12
N THR A 154 26.76 27.89 13.16
CA THR A 154 28.19 27.90 13.54
C THR A 154 29.04 28.69 12.55
N SER A 155 28.78 28.56 11.24
CA SER A 155 29.45 29.34 10.21
C SER A 155 29.15 30.84 10.30
N LEU A 156 27.90 31.19 10.59
CA LEU A 156 27.46 32.57 10.76
C LEU A 156 28.08 33.19 12.01
N ASN A 157 28.11 32.46 13.14
CA ASN A 157 28.74 32.92 14.37
C ASN A 157 30.25 33.15 14.20
N TYR A 158 30.95 32.24 13.50
CA TYR A 158 32.36 32.44 13.15
C TYR A 158 32.57 33.69 12.30
N SER A 159 31.70 33.90 11.30
CA SER A 159 31.75 35.09 10.45
C SER A 159 31.49 36.38 11.24
N LEU A 160 30.54 36.36 12.20
CA LEU A 160 30.28 37.49 13.10
C LEU A 160 31.50 37.80 13.98
N GLN A 161 32.11 36.79 14.60
CA GLN A 161 33.34 36.97 15.38
C GLN A 161 34.48 37.55 14.55
N LYS A 162 34.62 37.10 13.30
CA LYS A 162 35.63 37.62 12.37
C LYS A 162 35.37 39.07 12.00
N ILE A 163 34.12 39.44 11.72
CA ILE A 163 33.74 40.82 11.39
C ILE A 163 33.96 41.72 12.61
N ASP A 164 33.57 41.26 13.79
CA ASP A 164 33.73 41.95 15.06
C ASP A 164 35.22 42.26 15.35
N GLY A 165 36.11 41.28 15.16
CA GLY A 165 37.55 41.50 15.28
C GLY A 165 38.09 42.52 14.27
N ARG A 166 37.65 42.44 13.01
CA ARG A 166 38.06 43.41 11.97
C ARG A 166 37.54 44.82 12.24
N LEU A 167 36.33 44.94 12.79
CA LEU A 167 35.75 46.23 13.18
C LEU A 167 36.57 46.85 14.31
N PHE A 168 36.92 46.06 15.33
CA PHE A 168 37.80 46.49 16.40
C PHE A 168 39.16 46.97 15.87
N ASP A 169 39.82 46.21 14.99
CA ASP A 169 41.11 46.61 14.42
C ASP A 169 41.01 47.92 13.62
N LEU A 170 39.93 48.08 12.85
CA LEU A 170 39.70 49.31 12.07
C LEU A 170 39.43 50.52 12.98
N GLU A 171 38.58 50.35 14.00
CA GLU A 171 38.32 51.40 14.98
C GLU A 171 39.60 51.77 15.74
N PHE A 172 40.40 50.78 16.14
CA PHE A 172 41.67 50.97 16.80
C PHE A 172 42.63 51.79 15.94
N VAL A 173 42.87 51.39 14.69
CA VAL A 173 43.75 52.12 13.76
C VAL A 173 43.25 53.55 13.56
N ARG A 174 41.94 53.73 13.31
CA ARG A 174 41.35 55.05 13.09
C ARG A 174 41.52 55.98 14.30
N LEU A 175 41.26 55.49 15.52
CA LEU A 175 41.43 56.30 16.73
C LEU A 175 42.90 56.56 17.04
N HIS A 176 43.77 55.56 16.84
CA HIS A 176 45.20 55.71 17.01
C HIS A 176 45.78 56.76 16.05
N ASP A 177 45.34 56.78 14.79
CA ASP A 177 45.78 57.78 13.81
C ASP A 177 45.27 59.18 14.16
N LYS A 178 44.01 59.31 14.60
CA LYS A 178 43.46 60.58 15.10
C LYS A 178 44.22 61.11 16.31
N MET A 179 44.48 60.23 17.27
CA MET A 179 45.26 60.51 18.48
C MET A 179 46.65 61.07 18.13
N ASN A 180 47.32 60.53 17.09
CA ASN A 180 48.63 61.00 16.66
C ASN A 180 48.59 62.24 15.74
N ALA A 181 47.50 62.43 14.98
CA ALA A 181 47.36 63.54 14.04
C ALA A 181 46.82 64.83 14.69
N ASN A 182 46.20 64.76 15.87
CA ASN A 182 45.67 65.93 16.57
C ASN A 182 46.80 66.85 17.06
N GLY A 183 46.79 68.10 16.60
CA GLY A 183 47.75 69.12 17.03
C GLY A 183 47.49 69.71 18.43
N SER A 184 46.35 69.39 19.04
CA SER A 184 46.01 69.80 20.42
C SER A 184 46.19 68.63 21.36
N ASP A 185 47.10 68.77 22.34
CA ASP A 185 47.38 67.73 23.33
C ASP A 185 46.12 67.32 24.11
N ASN A 186 45.20 68.24 24.38
CA ASN A 186 43.94 67.94 25.08
C ASN A 186 43.02 67.04 24.23
N MET A 187 42.90 67.32 22.92
CA MET A 187 42.09 66.47 22.03
C MET A 187 42.74 65.10 21.81
N ALA A 188 44.08 65.04 21.76
CA ALA A 188 44.80 63.77 21.71
C ALA A 188 44.56 62.92 22.98
N LEU A 189 44.45 63.54 24.15
CA LEU A 189 44.09 62.86 25.40
C LEU A 189 42.64 62.37 25.41
N THR A 190 41.68 63.14 24.89
CA THR A 190 40.29 62.69 24.72
C THR A 190 40.21 61.46 23.81
N ASP A 191 40.91 61.49 22.68
CA ASP A 191 40.94 60.37 21.72
C ASP A 191 41.66 59.15 22.32
N ALA A 192 42.74 59.36 23.09
CA ALA A 192 43.42 58.29 23.82
C ALA A 192 42.52 57.65 24.88
N LEU A 193 41.69 58.45 25.57
CA LEU A 193 40.73 57.94 26.54
C LEU A 193 39.63 57.09 25.88
N GLN A 194 39.15 57.49 24.70
CA GLN A 194 38.21 56.69 23.91
C GLN A 194 38.86 55.39 23.41
N LEU A 195 40.11 55.46 22.97
CA LEU A 195 40.87 54.29 22.56
C LEU A 195 41.09 53.32 23.72
N LEU A 196 41.39 53.84 24.92
CA LEU A 196 41.54 53.06 26.14
C LEU A 196 40.24 52.32 26.50
N ASP A 197 39.08 52.98 26.41
CA ASP A 197 37.78 52.36 26.63
C ASP A 197 37.53 51.19 25.66
N ILE A 198 37.88 51.37 24.38
CA ILE A 198 37.76 50.32 23.35
C ILE A 198 38.71 49.15 23.64
N CYS A 199 39.98 49.43 24.01
CA CYS A 199 40.96 48.41 24.37
C CYS A 199 40.55 47.62 25.61
N ILE A 200 40.04 48.27 26.66
CA ILE A 200 39.61 47.58 27.88
C ILE A 200 38.49 46.58 27.61
N LYS A 201 37.56 46.91 26.71
CA LYS A 201 36.40 46.06 26.40
C LYS A 201 36.73 44.82 25.56
N ARG A 202 37.84 44.82 24.83
CA ARG A 202 38.13 43.81 23.81
C ARG A 202 39.50 43.18 23.95
N ASP A 203 40.51 43.99 24.26
CA ASP A 203 41.89 43.61 24.05
C ASP A 203 42.88 44.37 24.95
N PHE A 204 43.27 43.69 26.04
CA PHE A 204 44.15 44.26 27.06
C PHE A 204 45.61 44.43 26.61
N TYR A 205 46.09 43.78 25.52
CA TYR A 205 47.51 43.90 25.16
C TYR A 205 47.89 45.30 24.66
N LYS A 206 46.92 46.07 24.13
CA LYS A 206 47.13 47.43 23.60
C LYS A 206 47.07 48.51 24.69
N VAL A 207 46.60 48.16 25.89
CA VAL A 207 46.40 49.11 27.01
C VAL A 207 47.69 49.84 27.41
N PRO A 208 48.87 49.19 27.56
CA PRO A 208 50.10 49.87 27.91
C PRO A 208 50.49 50.96 26.93
N ASP A 209 50.35 50.71 25.63
CA ASP A 209 50.74 51.66 24.58
C ASP A 209 49.90 52.95 24.67
N VAL A 210 48.60 52.81 24.89
CA VAL A 210 47.68 53.94 25.08
C VAL A 210 48.02 54.70 26.37
N ILE A 211 48.25 54.00 27.48
CA ILE A 211 48.64 54.65 28.76
C ILE A 211 49.98 55.39 28.62
N HIS A 212 50.96 54.80 27.94
CA HIS A 212 52.24 55.44 27.67
C HIS A 212 52.10 56.69 26.81
N PHE A 213 51.22 56.67 25.80
CA PHE A 213 50.88 57.85 25.04
C PHE A 213 50.25 58.94 25.94
N MET A 214 49.28 58.58 26.77
CA MET A 214 48.64 59.52 27.69
C MET A 214 49.66 60.17 28.64
N LEU A 215 50.53 59.37 29.26
CA LEU A 215 51.62 59.88 30.12
C LEU A 215 52.51 60.89 29.39
N LYS A 216 52.93 60.56 28.17
CA LYS A 216 53.77 61.42 27.34
C LYS A 216 53.07 62.73 26.96
N THR A 217 51.77 62.69 26.70
CA THR A 217 51.00 63.87 26.30
C THR A 217 50.66 64.76 27.50
N ILE A 218 50.44 64.20 28.69
CA ILE A 218 50.35 64.97 29.95
C ILE A 218 51.67 65.69 30.23
N ASP A 219 52.81 65.01 30.04
CA ASP A 219 54.14 65.61 30.24
C ASP A 219 54.42 66.80 29.31
N LYS A 220 53.72 66.89 28.16
CA LYS A 220 53.78 68.05 27.25
C LYS A 220 52.90 69.23 27.68
N GLY A 221 52.06 69.05 28.70
CA GLY A 221 51.11 70.06 29.18
C GLY A 221 49.65 69.83 28.78
N GLY A 222 49.32 68.67 28.20
CA GLY A 222 47.94 68.28 27.95
C GLY A 222 47.14 68.12 29.26
N LYS A 223 45.89 68.57 29.25
CA LYS A 223 44.98 68.54 30.40
C LYS A 223 43.69 67.79 30.07
N PHE A 224 43.22 67.00 31.04
CA PHE A 224 41.89 66.40 30.99
C PHE A 224 40.83 67.35 31.52
N THR A 225 39.61 67.24 31.01
CA THR A 225 38.43 67.82 31.63
C THR A 225 37.98 67.00 32.84
N ALA A 226 37.24 67.61 33.78
CA ALA A 226 36.75 66.91 34.97
C ALA A 226 35.90 65.67 34.64
N GLY A 227 35.12 65.72 33.56
CA GLY A 227 34.33 64.58 33.09
C GLY A 227 35.20 63.43 32.58
N GLU A 228 36.29 63.76 31.88
CA GLU A 228 37.25 62.77 31.39
C GLU A 228 38.05 62.13 32.51
N ILE A 229 38.42 62.89 33.57
CA ILE A 229 39.07 62.32 34.76
C ILE A 229 38.15 61.30 35.43
N THR A 230 36.87 61.63 35.56
CA THR A 230 35.88 60.72 36.15
C THR A 230 35.75 59.45 35.31
N ARG A 231 35.63 59.59 33.99
CA ARG A 231 35.56 58.44 33.07
C ARG A 231 36.86 57.62 33.09
N LEU A 232 38.01 58.28 33.16
CA LEU A 232 39.30 57.63 33.26
C LEU A 232 39.37 56.79 34.52
N ASN A 233 39.05 57.34 35.70
CA ASN A 233 39.07 56.58 36.94
C ASN A 233 38.19 55.33 36.87
N VAL A 234 36.97 55.44 36.32
CA VAL A 234 36.09 54.28 36.10
C VAL A 234 36.73 53.22 35.20
N LEU A 235 37.40 53.65 34.13
CA LEU A 235 38.14 52.74 33.24
C LEU A 235 39.36 52.12 33.93
N LEU A 236 40.10 52.89 34.74
CA LEU A 236 41.26 52.40 35.47
C LEU A 236 40.86 51.36 36.52
N ASP A 237 39.72 51.53 37.18
CA ASP A 237 39.19 50.58 38.16
C ASP A 237 38.80 49.24 37.51
N SER A 238 38.46 49.26 36.22
CA SER A 238 38.11 48.05 35.46
C SER A 238 39.31 47.26 34.92
N LEU A 239 40.53 47.81 35.03
CA LEU A 239 41.73 47.18 34.49
C LEU A 239 42.25 46.05 35.39
N PRO A 240 42.79 44.97 34.80
CA PRO A 240 43.46 43.91 35.56
C PRO A 240 44.64 44.43 36.39
N SER A 241 44.89 43.80 37.54
CA SER A 241 45.91 44.21 38.52
C SER A 241 47.34 44.28 37.95
N GLN A 242 47.63 43.59 36.85
CA GLN A 242 48.92 43.65 36.16
C GLN A 242 49.30 45.05 35.64
N TYR A 243 48.32 45.93 35.41
CA TYR A 243 48.57 47.31 34.97
C TYR A 243 48.73 48.30 36.12
N ARG A 244 48.58 47.87 37.38
CA ARG A 244 48.54 48.76 38.56
C ARG A 244 49.74 49.71 38.67
N ALA A 245 50.95 49.23 38.35
CA ALA A 245 52.14 50.07 38.37
C ALA A 245 52.10 51.22 37.33
N LEU A 246 51.46 50.99 36.17
CA LEU A 246 51.23 52.04 35.17
C LEU A 246 50.12 52.99 35.61
N LEU A 247 49.08 52.48 36.26
CA LEU A 247 47.98 53.27 36.82
C LEU A 247 48.45 54.22 37.92
N GLU A 248 49.29 53.73 38.83
CA GLU A 248 49.88 54.55 39.89
C GLU A 248 50.75 55.67 39.31
N LYS A 249 51.52 55.38 38.25
CA LYS A 249 52.30 56.39 37.52
C LYS A 249 51.41 57.43 36.85
N LEU A 250 50.33 57.00 36.20
CA LEU A 250 49.37 57.89 35.53
C LEU A 250 48.65 58.79 36.56
N GLY A 251 48.19 58.21 37.67
CA GLY A 251 47.56 58.95 38.77
C GLY A 251 48.50 59.97 39.39
N ALA A 252 49.76 59.60 39.68
CA ALA A 252 50.74 60.53 40.21
C ALA A 252 51.02 61.72 39.27
N LYS A 253 51.07 61.46 37.95
CA LYS A 253 51.26 62.50 36.93
C LYS A 253 50.05 63.42 36.80
N LEU A 254 48.83 62.88 36.91
CA LEU A 254 47.61 63.69 36.91
C LEU A 254 47.54 64.64 38.10
N VAL A 255 47.94 64.18 39.29
CA VAL A 255 48.01 65.02 40.50
C VAL A 255 49.08 66.11 40.34
N ALA A 256 50.24 65.76 39.79
CA ALA A 256 51.34 66.72 39.62
C ALA A 256 51.08 67.79 38.55
N ALA A 257 50.21 67.53 37.57
CA ALA A 257 49.92 68.46 36.49
C ALA A 257 48.98 69.63 36.89
N ASP A 258 48.59 69.73 38.16
CA ASP A 258 47.72 70.80 38.70
C ASP A 258 46.47 71.02 37.82
N ILE A 259 45.79 69.91 37.51
CA ILE A 259 44.54 69.89 36.72
C ILE A 259 43.31 70.10 37.66
N PHE A 260 43.54 70.40 38.93
CA PHE A 260 42.50 70.79 39.89
C PHE A 260 42.52 72.31 40.15
#